data_AF-A0A5N5IWZ6-F1
#
_entry.id   AF-A0A5N5IWZ6-F1
#
_cell.length_a   1.000
_cell.length_b   1.000
_cell.length_c   1.000
_cell.angle_alpha   90.00
_cell.angle_beta   90.00
_cell.angle_gamma   90.00
#
_symmetry.space_group_name_H-M   'P 1'
#
loop_
_entity.id
_entity.type
_entity.pdbx_description
1 polymer ?
#
loop_
_entity_poly.entity_id
_entity_poly.type
_entity_poly.pdbx_seq_one_letter_code
_entity_poly.pdbx_strand_id
1 'polypeptide(L)'
;NKDDYQRTAVEGLGGVGKTEIALEAAFRLGGKHPNCSVFWAPAVDAATFENVYRAISRSLGVADIDEDKVDVYTLVKATLSSEGVGSWFLVVDNTDDTD
;
A
#
# COMPACT_ATOMS: atom_id res chain seq x y z
N ASN A 1 -7.03 -2.60 21.72
CA ASN A 1 -6.04 -1.98 20.83
C ASN A 1 -6.51 -2.25 19.40
N LYS A 2 -7.31 -1.34 18.84
CA LYS A 2 -8.01 -1.57 17.58
C LYS A 2 -7.19 -0.88 16.50
N ASP A 3 -6.50 -1.67 15.68
CA ASP A 3 -5.85 -1.11 14.51
C ASP A 3 -6.92 -0.40 13.67
N ASP A 4 -6.73 0.89 13.35
CA ASP A 4 -7.68 1.72 12.57
C ASP A 4 -7.73 1.38 11.08
N TYR A 5 -7.26 0.19 10.70
CA TYR A 5 -7.26 -0.30 9.32
C TYR A 5 -7.81 -1.74 9.26
N GLN A 6 -8.44 -2.08 8.14
CA GLN A 6 -8.89 -3.44 7.86
C GLN A 6 -7.88 -4.13 6.92
N ARG A 7 -7.44 -5.33 7.28
CA ARG A 7 -6.63 -6.18 6.41
C ARG A 7 -7.49 -7.25 5.75
N THR A 8 -7.22 -7.55 4.49
CA THR A 8 -7.90 -8.61 3.74
C THR A 8 -6.89 -9.23 2.79
N ALA A 9 -6.84 -10.56 2.78
CA ALA A 9 -6.00 -11.33 1.86
C ALA A 9 -6.88 -11.97 0.79
N VAL A 10 -6.40 -11.99 -0.45
CA VAL A 10 -7.04 -12.67 -1.58
C VAL A 10 -6.08 -13.74 -2.06
N GLU A 11 -6.40 -14.99 -1.77
CA GLU A 11 -5.56 -16.16 -2.07
C GLU A 11 -6.24 -17.07 -3.10
N GLY A 12 -5.43 -17.78 -3.88
CA GLY A 12 -5.92 -18.68 -4.92
C GLY A 12 -4.84 -19.04 -5.94
N LEU A 13 -5.13 -20.00 -6.80
CA LEU A 13 -4.19 -20.50 -7.81
C LEU A 13 -3.70 -19.39 -8.77
N GLY A 14 -2.56 -19.62 -9.41
CA GLY A 14 -2.05 -18.74 -10.46
C GLY A 14 -3.08 -18.57 -11.59
N GLY A 15 -3.23 -17.34 -12.10
CA GLY A 15 -4.09 -17.05 -13.24
C GLY A 15 -5.61 -17.02 -12.99
N VAL A 16 -6.07 -17.12 -11.74
CA VAL A 16 -7.52 -17.08 -11.41
C VAL A 16 -8.13 -15.68 -11.35
N GLY A 17 -7.36 -14.63 -11.62
CA GLY A 17 -7.87 -13.26 -11.69
C GLY A 17 -7.71 -12.42 -10.41
N LYS A 18 -6.79 -12.77 -9.50
CA LYS A 18 -6.65 -12.10 -8.19
C LYS A 18 -6.28 -10.62 -8.32
N THR A 19 -5.30 -10.33 -9.18
CA THR A 19 -4.85 -8.97 -9.49
C THR A 19 -5.97 -8.15 -10.12
N GLU A 20 -6.76 -8.75 -11.02
CA GLU A 20 -7.91 -8.10 -11.66
C GLU A 20 -9.00 -7.73 -10.64
N ILE A 21 -9.26 -8.59 -9.65
CA ILE A 21 -10.21 -8.28 -8.56
C ILE A 21 -9.70 -7.09 -7.72
N ALA A 22 -8.40 -7.06 -7.40
CA ALA A 22 -7.81 -5.96 -6.63
C ALA A 22 -7.86 -4.63 -7.42
N LEU A 23 -7.62 -4.66 -8.74
CA LEU A 23 -7.73 -3.50 -9.62
C LEU A 23 -9.17 -2.97 -9.67
N GLU A 24 -10.17 -3.85 -9.83
CA GLU A 24 -11.58 -3.45 -9.84
C GLU A 24 -12.01 -2.85 -8.49
N ALA A 25 -11.50 -3.39 -7.37
CA ALA A 25 -11.75 -2.84 -6.04
C ALA A 25 -11.17 -1.42 -5.92
N ALA A 26 -9.92 -1.21 -6.32
CA ALA A 26 -9.25 0.09 -6.34
C ALA A 26 -10.01 1.11 -7.22
N PHE A 27 -10.42 0.71 -8.42
CA PHE A 27 -11.19 1.57 -9.33
C PHE A 27 -12.55 1.98 -8.74
N ARG A 28 -13.31 1.03 -8.18
CA ARG A 28 -14.59 1.32 -7.53
C ARG A 28 -14.46 2.21 -6.31
N LEU A 29 -13.39 2.04 -5.53
CA LEU A 29 -13.09 2.89 -4.38
C LEU A 29 -12.85 4.33 -4.80
N GLY A 30 -12.05 4.56 -5.84
CA GLY A 30 -11.83 5.91 -6.38
C GLY A 30 -13.13 6.59 -6.85
N GLY A 31 -14.06 5.83 -7.42
CA GLY A 31 -15.37 6.36 -7.83
C GLY A 31 -16.34 6.65 -6.68
N LYS A 32 -16.35 5.83 -5.63
CA LYS A 32 -17.30 5.96 -4.49
C LYS A 32 -16.78 6.87 -3.37
N HIS A 33 -15.47 6.93 -3.20
CA HIS A 33 -14.79 7.65 -2.13
C HIS A 33 -13.66 8.49 -2.75
N PRO A 34 -13.97 9.63 -3.39
CA PRO A 34 -12.97 10.45 -4.07
C PRO A 34 -11.90 11.04 -3.13
N ASN A 35 -12.19 11.08 -1.82
CA ASN A 35 -11.24 11.53 -0.80
C ASN A 35 -10.38 10.39 -0.23
N CYS A 36 -10.56 9.15 -0.71
CA CYS A 36 -9.76 8.00 -0.30
C CYS A 36 -8.51 7.90 -1.17
N SER A 37 -7.33 7.91 -0.55
CA SER A 37 -6.08 7.71 -1.27
C SER A 37 -5.90 6.23 -1.62
N VAL A 38 -5.54 5.93 -2.88
CA VAL A 38 -5.31 4.55 -3.35
C VAL A 38 -3.84 4.38 -3.70
N PHE A 39 -3.20 3.38 -3.08
CA PHE A 39 -1.79 3.04 -3.28
C PHE A 39 -1.67 1.60 -3.77
N TRP A 40 -0.74 1.35 -4.70
CA TRP A 40 -0.48 0.03 -5.26
C TRP A 40 1.00 -0.31 -5.15
N ALA A 41 1.32 -1.40 -4.45
CA ALA A 41 2.68 -1.83 -4.16
C ALA A 41 2.91 -3.27 -4.67
N PRO A 42 3.52 -3.44 -5.86
CA PRO A 42 3.93 -4.75 -6.34
C PRO A 42 5.12 -5.27 -5.50
N ALA A 43 4.95 -6.40 -4.84
CA ALA A 43 5.96 -7.08 -4.05
C ALA A 43 6.76 -8.10 -4.88
N VAL A 44 7.20 -7.68 -6.08
CA VAL A 44 7.95 -8.55 -7.02
C VAL A 44 9.36 -8.83 -6.50
N ASP A 45 9.99 -7.81 -5.92
CA ASP A 45 11.30 -7.90 -5.27
C ASP A 45 11.44 -6.78 -4.22
N ALA A 46 12.37 -6.94 -3.28
CA ALA A 46 12.55 -6.01 -2.16
C ALA A 46 12.93 -4.59 -2.61
N ALA A 47 13.73 -4.43 -3.67
CA ALA A 47 14.18 -3.13 -4.13
C ALA A 47 13.02 -2.36 -4.81
N THR A 48 12.24 -3.04 -5.64
CA THR A 48 11.03 -2.49 -6.26
C THR A 48 10.00 -2.13 -5.18
N PHE A 49 9.81 -3.00 -4.20
CA PHE A 49 8.88 -2.76 -3.10
C PHE A 49 9.28 -1.53 -2.26
N GLU A 50 10.56 -1.41 -1.91
CA GLU A 50 11.10 -0.25 -1.19
C GLU A 50 10.92 1.05 -1.99
N ASN A 51 11.24 1.03 -3.28
CA ASN A 51 11.07 2.18 -4.17
C ASN A 51 9.63 2.67 -4.22
N VAL A 52 8.66 1.75 -4.20
CA VAL A 52 7.24 2.10 -4.16
C VAL A 52 6.87 2.73 -2.82
N TYR A 53 7.37 2.20 -1.70
CA TYR A 53 7.15 2.83 -0.39
C TYR A 53 7.77 4.23 -0.30
N ARG A 54 8.94 4.46 -0.93
CA ARG A 54 9.53 5.79 -1.07
C ARG A 54 8.70 6.72 -1.94
N ALA A 55 8.03 6.21 -2.97
CA ALA A 55 7.08 6.99 -3.76
C ALA A 55 5.81 7.34 -2.95
N ILE A 56 5.28 6.40 -2.18
CA ILE A 56 4.15 6.62 -1.28
C ILE A 56 4.49 7.66 -0.22
N SER A 57 5.66 7.57 0.42
CA SER A 57 6.08 8.54 1.45
C SER A 57 6.16 9.97 0.88
N ARG A 58 6.72 10.13 -0.33
CA ARG A 58 6.75 11.41 -1.04
C ARG A 58 5.34 11.92 -1.35
N SER A 59 4.43 11.04 -1.80
CA SER A 59 3.03 11.39 -2.06
C SER A 59 2.28 11.83 -0.80
N LEU A 60 2.66 11.31 0.37
CA LEU A 60 2.10 11.68 1.66
C LEU A 60 2.73 12.96 2.24
N GLY A 61 3.64 13.61 1.50
CA GLY A 61 4.31 14.84 1.95
C GLY A 61 5.28 14.62 3.10
N VAL A 62 5.75 13.39 3.29
CA VAL A 62 6.76 13.09 4.32
C VAL A 62 8.10 13.60 3.80
N ALA A 63 8.64 14.64 4.47
CA ALA A 63 9.81 15.40 4.03
C ALA A 63 11.05 14.51 3.77
N ASP A 64 11.91 15.00 2.86
CA ASP A 64 13.07 14.32 2.28
C ASP A 64 13.78 13.38 3.26
N ILE A 65 13.54 12.10 3.01
CA ILE A 65 14.18 11.01 3.69
C ILE A 65 15.58 10.91 3.08
N ASP A 66 16.58 11.45 3.77
CA ASP A 66 17.99 11.20 3.46
C ASP A 66 18.19 9.68 3.24
N GLU A 67 18.66 9.31 2.06
CA GLU A 67 18.19 8.11 1.35
C GLU A 67 18.62 6.78 1.99
N ASP A 68 19.54 6.79 2.96
CA ASP A 68 20.26 5.59 3.40
C ASP A 68 19.98 5.12 4.84
N LYS A 69 19.25 5.87 5.67
CA LYS A 69 19.14 5.55 7.13
C LYS A 69 17.74 5.41 7.70
N VAL A 70 16.71 5.70 6.93
CA VAL A 70 15.34 5.69 7.43
C VAL A 70 14.62 4.46 6.96
N ASP A 71 14.01 3.75 7.90
CA ASP A 71 13.06 2.69 7.60
C ASP A 71 11.77 3.29 7.01
N VAL A 72 11.72 3.34 5.69
CA VAL A 72 10.58 3.89 4.92
C VAL A 72 9.27 3.14 5.22
N TYR A 73 9.33 1.85 5.55
CA TYR A 73 8.14 1.05 5.85
C TYR A 73 7.50 1.50 7.16
N THR A 74 8.31 1.68 8.20
CA THR A 74 7.86 2.19 9.50
C THR A 74 7.30 3.60 9.37
N LEU A 75 7.92 4.45 8.55
CA LEU A 75 7.46 5.81 8.33
C LEU A 75 6.11 5.86 7.62
N VAL A 76 5.96 5.15 6.49
CA VAL A 76 4.68 5.06 5.79
C VAL A 76 3.60 4.48 6.70
N LYS A 77 3.91 3.44 7.49
CA LYS A 77 2.96 2.86 8.45
C LYS A 77 2.53 3.89 9.50
N ALA A 78 3.46 4.66 10.06
CA ALA A 78 3.16 5.70 11.04
C ALA A 78 2.26 6.79 10.45
N THR A 79 2.56 7.23 9.22
CA THR A 79 1.79 8.24 8.51
C THR A 79 0.38 7.75 8.18
N LEU A 80 0.23 6.55 7.61
CA LEU A 80 -1.08 5.94 7.31
C LEU A 80 -1.92 5.65 8.57
N SER A 81 -1.27 5.45 9.72
CA SER A 81 -1.96 5.27 11.01
C SER A 81 -2.36 6.60 11.67
N SER A 82 -1.94 7.75 11.12
CA SER A 82 -2.27 9.07 11.67
C SER A 82 -3.61 9.58 11.14
N GLU A 83 -4.31 10.36 11.96
CA GLU A 83 -5.59 10.98 11.58
C GLU A 83 -5.46 11.96 10.39
N GLY A 84 -4.25 12.45 10.10
CA GLY A 84 -3.99 13.47 9.09
C GLY A 84 -4.07 12.99 7.63
N VAL A 85 -3.91 11.68 7.37
CA VAL A 85 -3.95 11.12 6.00
C VAL A 85 -5.38 10.91 5.49
N GLY A 86 -6.35 10.79 6.41
CA GLY A 86 -7.71 10.40 6.07
C GLY A 86 -7.79 8.93 5.62
N SER A 87 -8.86 8.59 4.89
CA SER A 87 -9.07 7.22 4.41
C SER A 87 -8.06 6.84 3.33
N TRP A 88 -7.52 5.63 3.42
CA TRP A 88 -6.59 5.09 2.43
C TRP A 88 -6.91 3.63 2.12
N PHE A 89 -6.46 3.19 0.95
CA PHE A 89 -6.50 1.82 0.48
C PHE A 89 -5.15 1.46 -0.13
N LEU A 90 -4.46 0.49 0.48
CA LEU A 90 -3.17 0.00 0.00
C LEU A 90 -3.35 -1.43 -0.52
N VAL A 91 -3.03 -1.65 -1.78
CA VAL A 91 -2.91 -2.98 -2.36
C VAL A 91 -1.45 -3.38 -2.35
N VAL A 92 -1.16 -4.54 -1.75
CA VAL A 92 0.12 -5.22 -1.93
C VAL A 92 -0.13 -6.42 -2.83
N ASP A 93 0.43 -6.39 -4.04
CA ASP A 93 0.23 -7.43 -5.05
C ASP A 93 1.48 -8.31 -5.17
N ASN A 94 1.32 -9.55 -5.64
CA ASN A 94 2.42 -10.51 -5.78
C ASN A 94 3.17 -10.81 -4.46
N THR A 95 2.45 -10.87 -3.34
CA THR A 95 2.99 -11.35 -2.07
C THR A 95 3.07 -12.88 -2.10
N ASP A 96 4.08 -13.41 -2.77
CA ASP A 96 4.37 -14.83 -2.65
C ASP A 96 5.01 -15.09 -1.28
N ASP A 97 4.68 -16.23 -0.68
CA ASP A 97 5.32 -16.68 0.56
C ASP A 97 6.76 -17.05 0.22
N THR A 98 7.68 -16.12 0.45
CA THR A 98 9.10 -16.46 0.54
C THR A 98 9.35 -16.90 1.98
N ASP A 99 9.39 -18.22 2.17
CA ASP A 99 9.85 -18.88 3.40
C ASP A 99 11.08 -18.21 4.04
#